data_AF-A0A5C5UHX9-F1
#
_entry.id   AF-A0A5C5UHX9-F1
#
_cell.length_a   1.000
_cell.length_b   1.000
_cell.length_c   1.000
_cell.angle_alpha   90.00
_cell.angle_beta   90.00
_cell.angle_gamma   90.00
#
_symmetry.space_group_name_H-M   'P 1'
#
loop_
_entity.id
_entity.type
_entity.pdbx_description
1 polymer ?
#
loop_
_entity_poly.entity_id
_entity_poly.type
_entity_poly.pdbx_seq_one_letter_code
_entity_poly.pdbx_strand_id
1 'polypeptide(L)'
;MNKRRILGVTFIALGISLGFFQALLIGIAAPKGYWLIHEGQFYAINYGIILFLVIAGAVIFTAGYLKWSLLLVGIVLLTANTTFFYYMGDVNLLIAESEDGEHEVVIKEYPKMKKETVRLKRRGIFFGREDSVLAGSSEYKALEEERYKIEWSAGDIAELTYETGYDGALNHQIYNFRSSDYISYQNVIVSLIGKWMEQGNPQNYFMSDNNELVYAKDGQLYYYNIQNTEQFGIYSVVVLGDETKPTLSIILNPGTEFGDDGLIAEGGTITITPVDLGETESAVYERE
;
A
#
# COMPACT_ATOMS: atom_id res chain seq x y z
N MET A 1 -26.09 -8.83 -44.24
CA MET A 1 -24.90 -7.94 -44.11
C MET A 1 -23.65 -8.72 -44.53
N ASN A 2 -22.75 -8.15 -45.36
CA ASN A 2 -21.52 -8.84 -45.80
C ASN A 2 -20.67 -9.21 -44.56
N LYS A 3 -20.21 -10.47 -44.44
CA LYS A 3 -19.41 -10.95 -43.29
C LYS A 3 -18.23 -10.03 -42.96
N ARG A 4 -17.58 -9.43 -43.97
CA ARG A 4 -16.50 -8.43 -43.78
C ARG A 4 -16.99 -7.17 -43.08
N ARG A 5 -18.17 -6.65 -43.46
CA ARG A 5 -18.76 -5.48 -42.80
C ARG A 5 -19.16 -5.77 -41.36
N ILE A 6 -19.70 -6.97 -41.08
CA ILE A 6 -20.02 -7.39 -39.71
C ILE A 6 -18.74 -7.35 -38.86
N LEU A 7 -17.68 -8.00 -39.32
CA LEU A 7 -16.40 -8.05 -38.62
C LEU A 7 -15.80 -6.66 -38.36
N GLY A 8 -15.82 -5.78 -39.37
CA GLY A 8 -15.33 -4.41 -39.23
C GLY A 8 -16.11 -3.61 -38.19
N VAL A 9 -17.45 -3.71 -38.20
CA VAL A 9 -18.31 -3.05 -37.20
C VAL A 9 -18.06 -3.59 -35.79
N THR A 10 -17.84 -4.91 -35.64
CA THR A 10 -17.48 -5.51 -34.35
C THR A 10 -16.17 -4.92 -33.81
N PHE A 11 -15.13 -4.79 -34.63
CA PHE A 11 -13.88 -4.18 -34.20
C PHE A 11 -14.02 -2.69 -33.85
N ILE A 12 -14.84 -1.92 -34.58
CA ILE A 12 -15.16 -0.54 -34.19
C ILE A 12 -15.82 -0.52 -32.81
N ALA A 13 -16.81 -1.38 -32.58
CA ALA A 13 -17.51 -1.44 -31.30
C ALA A 13 -16.55 -1.78 -30.14
N LEU A 14 -15.63 -2.73 -30.33
CA LEU A 14 -14.60 -3.05 -29.33
C LEU A 14 -13.64 -1.89 -29.08
N GLY A 15 -13.16 -1.23 -30.15
CA GLY A 15 -12.28 -0.06 -30.03
C GLY A 15 -12.95 1.12 -29.33
N ILE A 16 -14.21 1.41 -29.65
CA ILE A 16 -15.00 2.45 -28.98
C ILE A 16 -15.26 2.09 -27.51
N SER A 17 -15.57 0.82 -27.22
CA SER A 17 -15.79 0.37 -25.84
C SER A 17 -14.55 0.58 -24.98
N LEU A 18 -13.37 0.19 -25.47
CA LEU A 18 -12.11 0.44 -24.78
C LEU A 18 -11.78 1.94 -24.68
N GLY A 19 -12.05 2.72 -25.74
CA GLY A 19 -11.87 4.16 -25.72
C GLY A 19 -12.78 4.86 -24.70
N PHE A 20 -14.02 4.42 -24.58
CA PHE A 20 -14.96 4.91 -23.57
C PHE A 20 -14.52 4.53 -22.16
N PHE A 21 -14.08 3.28 -21.96
CA PHE A 21 -13.49 2.85 -20.69
C PHE A 21 -12.28 3.72 -20.30
N GLN A 22 -11.37 3.98 -21.24
CA GLN A 22 -10.19 4.82 -21.01
C GLN A 22 -10.58 6.27 -20.68
N ALA A 23 -11.59 6.81 -21.37
CA ALA A 23 -12.12 8.14 -21.07
C ALA A 23 -12.76 8.21 -19.68
N LEU A 24 -13.50 7.18 -19.24
CA LEU A 24 -14.06 7.11 -17.89
C LEU A 24 -12.96 6.96 -16.83
N LEU A 25 -11.92 6.18 -17.11
CA LEU A 25 -10.77 6.03 -16.22
C LEU A 25 -10.10 7.39 -15.97
N ILE A 26 -9.76 8.11 -17.03
CA ILE A 26 -9.07 9.41 -16.94
C ILE A 26 -10.01 10.51 -16.41
N GLY A 27 -11.25 10.56 -16.91
CA GLY A 27 -12.16 11.67 -16.66
C GLY A 27 -12.98 11.55 -15.37
N ILE A 28 -13.16 10.34 -14.83
CA ILE A 28 -14.01 10.11 -13.65
C ILE A 28 -13.28 9.34 -12.56
N ALA A 29 -12.60 8.25 -12.88
CA ALA A 29 -11.99 7.37 -11.88
C ALA A 29 -10.74 8.00 -11.25
N ALA A 30 -9.77 8.44 -12.06
CA ALA A 30 -8.53 9.05 -11.59
C ALA A 30 -8.75 10.31 -10.71
N PRO A 31 -9.66 11.25 -11.05
CA PRO A 31 -9.99 12.38 -10.17
C PRO A 31 -10.59 11.98 -8.82
N LYS A 32 -11.15 10.76 -8.72
CA LYS A 32 -11.68 10.19 -7.46
C LYS A 32 -10.65 9.31 -6.74
N GLY A 33 -9.39 9.29 -7.20
CA GLY A 33 -8.31 8.49 -6.65
C GLY A 33 -8.35 7.01 -7.05
N TYR A 34 -9.15 6.63 -8.05
CA TYR A 34 -9.16 5.27 -8.58
C TYR A 34 -8.16 5.12 -9.71
N TRP A 35 -7.23 4.20 -9.54
CA TRP A 35 -6.13 3.94 -10.47
C TRP A 35 -6.08 2.46 -10.84
N LEU A 36 -5.51 2.19 -12.01
CA LEU A 36 -5.11 0.84 -12.37
C LEU A 36 -3.97 0.38 -11.46
N ILE A 37 -3.99 -0.89 -11.07
CA ILE A 37 -2.95 -1.46 -10.20
C ILE A 37 -1.60 -1.48 -10.92
N HIS A 38 -1.59 -1.88 -12.19
CA HIS A 38 -0.42 -1.81 -13.06
C HIS A 38 -0.56 -0.69 -14.08
N GLU A 39 0.51 0.06 -14.35
CA GLU A 39 0.51 1.08 -15.40
C GLU A 39 0.53 0.43 -16.79
N GLY A 40 1.16 -0.75 -16.93
CA GLY A 40 1.13 -1.54 -18.16
C GLY A 40 -0.28 -1.79 -18.70
N GLN A 41 -1.30 -1.89 -17.83
CA GLN A 41 -2.70 -2.05 -18.22
C GLN A 41 -3.22 -0.85 -19.03
N PHE A 42 -2.84 0.38 -18.65
CA PHE A 42 -3.23 1.59 -19.36
C PHE A 42 -2.72 1.58 -20.80
N TYR A 43 -1.45 1.22 -20.98
CA TYR A 43 -0.82 1.12 -22.31
C TYR A 43 -1.36 -0.05 -23.13
N ALA A 44 -1.68 -1.18 -22.48
CA ALA A 44 -2.31 -2.34 -23.13
C ALA A 44 -3.68 -1.99 -23.71
N ILE A 45 -4.49 -1.22 -22.97
CA ILE A 45 -5.79 -0.71 -23.46
C ILE A 45 -5.59 0.17 -24.69
N ASN A 46 -4.61 1.08 -24.66
CA ASN A 46 -4.29 1.93 -25.81
C ASN A 46 -3.90 1.10 -27.04
N TYR A 47 -3.07 0.07 -26.88
CA TYR A 47 -2.75 -0.86 -27.98
C TYR A 47 -4.00 -1.54 -28.53
N GLY A 48 -4.90 -2.02 -27.66
CA GLY A 48 -6.17 -2.61 -28.06
C GLY A 48 -7.05 -1.66 -28.87
N ILE A 49 -7.21 -0.42 -28.43
CA ILE A 49 -7.95 0.63 -29.16
C ILE A 49 -7.38 0.82 -30.55
N ILE A 50 -6.06 1.05 -30.66
CA ILE A 50 -5.40 1.33 -31.93
C ILE A 50 -5.54 0.14 -32.88
N LEU A 51 -5.25 -1.09 -32.42
CA LEU A 51 -5.31 -2.29 -33.24
C LEU A 51 -6.73 -2.56 -33.74
N PHE A 52 -7.75 -2.45 -32.89
CA PHE A 52 -9.13 -2.66 -33.31
C PHE A 52 -9.58 -1.63 -34.35
N LEU A 53 -9.23 -0.36 -34.19
CA LEU A 53 -9.57 0.68 -35.17
C LEU A 53 -8.80 0.49 -36.49
N VAL A 54 -7.53 0.09 -36.44
CA VAL A 54 -6.72 -0.19 -37.64
C VAL A 54 -7.28 -1.39 -38.41
N ILE A 55 -7.59 -2.49 -37.73
CA ILE A 55 -8.17 -3.69 -38.33
C ILE A 55 -9.56 -3.36 -38.92
N ALA A 56 -10.39 -2.63 -38.18
CA ALA A 56 -11.70 -2.19 -38.66
C ALA A 56 -11.60 -1.40 -39.96
N GLY A 57 -10.74 -0.37 -40.00
CA GLY A 57 -10.55 0.46 -41.18
C GLY A 57 -10.00 -0.35 -42.37
N ALA A 58 -9.06 -1.27 -42.14
CA ALA A 58 -8.53 -2.15 -43.17
C ALA A 58 -9.59 -3.07 -43.80
N VAL A 59 -10.57 -3.52 -43.00
CA VAL A 59 -11.66 -4.39 -43.43
C VAL A 59 -12.80 -3.62 -44.12
N ILE A 60 -13.11 -2.40 -43.64
CA ILE A 60 -14.25 -1.59 -44.11
C ILE A 60 -13.89 -0.80 -45.37
N PHE A 61 -12.75 -0.14 -45.40
CA PHE A 61 -12.35 0.67 -46.55
C PHE A 61 -11.97 -0.24 -47.72
N THR A 62 -12.32 0.18 -48.94
CA THR A 62 -11.96 -0.53 -50.17
C THR A 62 -10.86 0.21 -50.93
N ALA A 63 -10.79 1.54 -50.78
CA ALA A 63 -9.75 2.37 -51.37
C ALA A 63 -8.39 2.14 -50.70
N GLY A 64 -7.36 1.84 -51.51
CA GLY A 64 -6.03 1.54 -51.02
C GLY A 64 -5.38 2.67 -50.23
N TYR A 65 -5.50 3.92 -50.69
CA TYR A 65 -4.90 5.08 -50.03
C TYR A 65 -5.44 5.31 -48.61
N LEU A 66 -6.74 5.09 -48.37
CA LEU A 66 -7.33 5.18 -47.03
C LEU A 66 -6.75 4.11 -46.09
N LYS A 67 -6.60 2.87 -46.57
CA LYS A 67 -5.98 1.79 -45.77
C LYS A 67 -4.54 2.12 -45.38
N TRP A 68 -3.75 2.59 -46.34
CA TRP A 68 -2.36 2.95 -46.09
C TRP A 68 -2.24 4.15 -45.15
N SER A 69 -3.11 5.15 -45.28
CA SER A 69 -3.14 6.29 -44.36
C SER A 69 -3.49 5.88 -42.92
N LEU A 70 -4.49 5.01 -42.76
CA LEU A 70 -4.91 4.49 -41.46
C LEU A 70 -3.85 3.60 -40.82
N LEU A 71 -3.17 2.77 -41.63
CA LEU A 71 -2.02 1.99 -41.19
C LEU A 71 -0.90 2.90 -40.69
N LEU A 72 -0.56 3.95 -41.44
CA LEU A 72 0.49 4.90 -41.08
C LEU A 72 0.15 5.63 -39.77
N VAL A 73 -1.08 6.11 -39.62
CA VAL A 73 -1.56 6.71 -38.36
C VAL A 73 -1.49 5.69 -37.22
N GLY A 74 -1.91 4.45 -37.46
CA GLY A 74 -1.82 3.36 -36.49
C GLY A 74 -0.39 3.13 -36.02
N ILE A 75 0.57 3.02 -36.95
CA ILE A 75 2.00 2.86 -36.64
C ILE A 75 2.51 4.02 -35.79
N VAL A 76 2.20 5.27 -36.17
CA VAL A 76 2.61 6.46 -35.40
C VAL A 76 2.07 6.41 -33.97
N LEU A 77 0.79 6.07 -33.79
CA LEU A 77 0.17 5.96 -32.47
C LEU A 77 0.75 4.80 -31.64
N LEU A 78 1.02 3.65 -32.27
CA LEU A 78 1.68 2.52 -31.61
C LEU A 78 3.07 2.91 -31.15
N THR A 79 3.89 3.51 -32.03
CA THR A 79 5.23 3.99 -31.69
C THR A 79 5.18 4.99 -30.55
N ALA A 80 4.28 5.98 -30.60
CA ALA A 80 4.13 6.96 -29.52
C ALA A 80 3.77 6.28 -28.19
N ASN A 81 2.78 5.38 -28.17
CA ASN A 81 2.38 4.64 -26.97
C ASN A 81 3.53 3.77 -26.41
N THR A 82 4.27 3.07 -27.28
CA THR A 82 5.46 2.30 -26.89
C THR A 82 6.55 3.19 -26.32
N THR A 83 6.81 4.34 -26.92
CA THR A 83 7.81 5.31 -26.43
C THR A 83 7.41 5.85 -25.06
N PHE A 84 6.16 6.24 -24.85
CA PHE A 84 5.68 6.66 -23.53
C PHE A 84 5.84 5.55 -22.49
N PHE A 85 5.46 4.31 -22.82
CA PHE A 85 5.64 3.18 -21.91
C PHE A 85 7.11 2.90 -21.60
N TYR A 86 8.00 3.03 -22.59
CA TYR A 86 9.44 2.83 -22.38
C TYR A 86 10.03 3.84 -21.39
N TYR A 87 9.65 5.12 -21.52
CA TYR A 87 10.13 6.19 -20.63
C TYR A 87 9.47 6.18 -19.25
N MET A 88 8.17 5.90 -19.17
CA MET A 88 7.44 5.89 -17.91
C MET A 88 7.59 4.58 -17.14
N GLY A 89 7.83 3.47 -17.86
CA GLY A 89 7.90 2.12 -17.28
C GLY A 89 6.55 1.60 -16.79
N ASP A 90 6.57 0.36 -16.32
CA ASP A 90 5.54 -0.10 -15.37
C ASP A 90 5.97 0.29 -13.94
N VAL A 91 5.12 -0.02 -12.98
CA VAL A 91 5.37 0.21 -11.56
C VAL A 91 6.02 -0.97 -10.89
N ASN A 92 6.77 -0.70 -9.82
CA ASN A 92 7.12 -1.71 -8.84
C ASN A 92 5.90 -1.91 -7.93
N LEU A 93 5.42 -3.15 -7.85
CA LEU A 93 4.20 -3.48 -7.12
C LEU A 93 4.52 -4.50 -6.04
N LEU A 94 4.25 -4.14 -4.79
CA LEU A 94 4.23 -5.06 -3.67
C LEU A 94 2.77 -5.39 -3.36
N ILE A 95 2.43 -6.67 -3.43
CA ILE A 95 1.18 -7.22 -2.90
C ILE A 95 1.59 -8.18 -1.80
N ALA A 96 1.35 -7.79 -0.55
CA ALA A 96 1.53 -8.65 0.61
C ALA A 96 0.15 -9.10 1.08
N GLU A 97 -0.03 -10.40 1.29
CA GLU A 97 -1.27 -11.00 1.80
C GLU A 97 -1.03 -11.50 3.22
N SER A 98 -2.05 -11.41 4.07
CA SER A 98 -2.02 -12.03 5.41
C SER A 98 -1.94 -13.55 5.29
N GLU A 99 -1.52 -14.24 6.35
CA GLU A 99 -1.35 -15.71 6.33
C GLU A 99 -2.64 -16.47 5.96
N ASP A 100 -3.80 -15.92 6.32
CA ASP A 100 -5.12 -16.45 5.99
C ASP A 100 -5.66 -15.99 4.62
N GLY A 101 -4.98 -15.04 3.97
CA GLY A 101 -5.39 -14.43 2.70
C GLY A 101 -6.62 -13.51 2.79
N GLU A 102 -7.10 -13.17 4.00
CA GLU A 102 -8.27 -12.29 4.17
C GLU A 102 -7.92 -10.81 3.93
N HIS A 103 -6.65 -10.45 4.10
CA HIS A 103 -6.17 -9.07 4.02
C HIS A 103 -5.02 -8.94 3.03
N GLU A 104 -4.96 -7.80 2.36
CA GLU A 104 -3.87 -7.47 1.44
C GLU A 104 -3.41 -6.03 1.62
N VAL A 105 -2.11 -5.82 1.47
CA VAL A 105 -1.48 -4.52 1.32
C VAL A 105 -0.94 -4.41 -0.10
N VAL A 106 -1.46 -3.45 -0.87
CA VAL A 106 -0.99 -3.16 -2.22
C VAL A 106 -0.24 -1.83 -2.21
N ILE A 107 1.08 -1.88 -2.41
CA ILE A 107 1.95 -0.71 -2.49
C ILE A 107 2.44 -0.57 -3.93
N LYS A 108 2.27 0.61 -4.50
CA LYS A 108 2.57 0.94 -5.88
C LYS A 108 3.62 2.06 -5.93
N GLU A 109 4.82 1.70 -6.39
CA GLU A 109 5.95 2.62 -6.55
C GLU A 109 6.21 2.94 -8.03
N TYR A 110 6.51 4.21 -8.30
CA TYR A 110 6.79 4.72 -9.64
C TYR A 110 8.31 4.94 -9.81
N PRO A 111 9.08 3.94 -10.29
CA PRO A 111 10.56 4.01 -10.27
C PRO A 111 11.10 5.16 -11.14
N LYS A 112 10.51 5.37 -12.32
CA LYS A 112 10.95 6.40 -13.28
C LYS A 112 10.32 7.78 -13.08
N MET A 113 9.62 8.00 -11.96
CA MET A 113 8.89 9.24 -11.70
C MET A 113 9.20 9.80 -10.32
N LYS A 114 9.32 11.13 -10.22
CA LYS A 114 9.32 11.87 -8.95
C LYS A 114 7.90 11.97 -8.39
N LYS A 115 7.31 10.81 -8.11
CA LYS A 115 5.98 10.63 -7.53
C LYS A 115 6.11 9.71 -6.33
N GLU A 116 5.40 10.01 -5.26
CA GLU A 116 5.33 9.20 -4.07
C GLU A 116 4.80 7.79 -4.39
N THR A 117 5.35 6.81 -3.70
CA THR A 117 4.82 5.47 -3.58
C THR A 117 3.49 5.53 -2.85
N VAL A 118 2.47 4.91 -3.44
CA VAL A 118 1.08 4.99 -2.96
C VAL A 118 0.59 3.64 -2.46
N ARG A 119 -0.16 3.65 -1.36
CA ARG A 119 -0.98 2.51 -0.95
C ARG A 119 -2.29 2.53 -1.72
N LEU A 120 -2.64 1.40 -2.32
CA LEU A 120 -3.91 1.16 -2.96
C LEU A 120 -4.77 0.21 -2.12
N LYS A 121 -6.03 0.59 -1.88
CA LYS A 121 -7.08 -0.34 -1.45
C LYS A 121 -7.74 -0.94 -2.68
N ARG A 122 -7.57 -2.24 -2.92
CA ARG A 122 -8.12 -2.92 -4.10
C ARG A 122 -9.64 -2.75 -4.19
N ARG A 123 -10.13 -2.49 -5.40
CA ARG A 123 -11.55 -2.34 -5.77
C ARG A 123 -11.81 -3.12 -7.04
N GLY A 124 -11.79 -4.45 -6.92
CA GLY A 124 -11.89 -5.38 -8.04
C GLY A 124 -10.53 -5.76 -8.63
N ILE A 125 -10.53 -6.46 -9.76
CA ILE A 125 -9.33 -7.15 -10.26
C ILE A 125 -8.24 -6.16 -10.70
N PHE A 126 -8.62 -5.09 -11.40
CA PHE A 126 -7.67 -4.19 -12.06
C PHE A 126 -7.48 -2.86 -11.35
N PHE A 127 -8.30 -2.55 -10.34
CA PHE A 127 -8.37 -1.22 -9.77
C PHE A 127 -8.03 -1.21 -8.29
N GLY A 128 -7.39 -0.12 -7.89
CA GLY A 128 -7.24 0.27 -6.49
C GLY A 128 -7.65 1.72 -6.30
N ARG A 129 -8.14 2.04 -5.11
CA ARG A 129 -8.31 3.42 -4.66
C ARG A 129 -7.11 3.82 -3.83
N GLU A 130 -6.52 4.95 -4.17
CA GLU A 130 -5.46 5.58 -3.37
C GLU A 130 -5.96 5.88 -1.97
N ASP A 131 -5.17 5.47 -0.97
CA ASP A 131 -5.54 5.55 0.44
C ASP A 131 -4.52 6.36 1.25
N SER A 132 -3.23 6.08 1.06
CA SER A 132 -2.13 6.79 1.71
C SER A 132 -0.90 6.82 0.81
N VAL A 133 0.10 7.64 1.19
CA VAL A 133 1.37 7.79 0.48
C VAL A 133 2.52 7.55 1.46
N LEU A 134 3.64 7.02 0.96
CA LEU A 134 4.85 6.83 1.76
C LEU A 134 5.69 8.11 1.73
N ALA A 135 5.97 8.69 2.88
CA ALA A 135 6.75 9.93 2.97
C ALA A 135 8.19 9.72 2.47
N GLY A 136 8.77 10.70 1.77
CA GLY A 136 10.12 10.63 1.22
C GLY A 136 10.26 9.77 -0.06
N SER A 137 9.26 8.96 -0.39
CA SER A 137 9.31 8.01 -1.51
C SER A 137 9.29 8.64 -2.92
N SER A 138 9.04 9.95 -3.02
CA SER A 138 9.18 10.68 -4.28
C SER A 138 10.64 10.77 -4.74
N GLU A 139 11.59 10.81 -3.80
CA GLU A 139 13.03 10.93 -4.06
C GLU A 139 13.79 9.62 -3.86
N TYR A 140 13.35 8.75 -2.93
CA TYR A 140 13.97 7.45 -2.68
C TYR A 140 12.99 6.28 -2.96
N LYS A 141 13.39 5.33 -3.79
CA LYS A 141 12.53 4.22 -4.26
C LYS A 141 12.80 2.94 -3.48
N ALA A 142 12.18 2.82 -2.30
CA ALA A 142 12.42 1.71 -1.39
C ALA A 142 12.12 0.34 -1.99
N LEU A 143 11.09 0.19 -2.84
CA LEU A 143 10.78 -1.09 -3.47
C LEU A 143 11.80 -1.44 -4.57
N GLU A 144 12.23 -0.47 -5.37
CA GLU A 144 13.28 -0.63 -6.39
C GLU A 144 14.63 -1.04 -5.79
N GLU A 145 15.00 -0.41 -4.68
CA GLU A 145 16.26 -0.66 -3.97
C GLU A 145 16.20 -1.89 -3.04
N GLU A 146 15.04 -2.53 -2.91
CA GLU A 146 14.80 -3.64 -1.97
C GLU A 146 15.11 -3.28 -0.51
N ARG A 147 14.86 -2.02 -0.13
CA ARG A 147 15.11 -1.47 1.22
C ARG A 147 13.81 -1.25 1.99
N TYR A 148 13.04 -2.33 2.09
CA TYR A 148 11.79 -2.37 2.84
C TYR A 148 11.59 -3.75 3.49
N LYS A 149 10.77 -3.80 4.51
CA LYS A 149 10.30 -5.02 5.17
C LYS A 149 8.82 -4.87 5.47
N ILE A 150 8.03 -5.89 5.14
CA ILE A 150 6.63 -5.98 5.51
C ILE A 150 6.40 -7.23 6.36
N GLU A 151 5.81 -7.05 7.54
CA GLU A 151 5.50 -8.12 8.48
C GLU A 151 4.01 -8.08 8.83
N TRP A 152 3.43 -9.26 9.06
CA TRP A 152 2.06 -9.39 9.52
C TRP A 152 2.05 -9.74 11.00
N SER A 153 1.40 -8.89 11.79
CA SER A 153 1.22 -9.06 13.22
C SER A 153 -0.24 -9.37 13.51
N ALA A 154 -0.45 -10.42 14.29
CA ALA A 154 -1.77 -10.92 14.68
C ALA A 154 -2.74 -11.20 13.51
N GLY A 155 -2.23 -11.42 12.30
CA GLY A 155 -2.99 -11.74 11.08
C GLY A 155 -3.77 -10.56 10.45
N ASP A 156 -4.08 -9.52 11.24
CA ASP A 156 -4.96 -8.41 10.82
C ASP A 156 -4.29 -7.03 10.81
N ILE A 157 -3.00 -6.98 11.09
CA ILE A 157 -2.20 -5.76 11.05
C ILE A 157 -0.93 -6.04 10.23
N ALA A 158 -0.69 -5.19 9.23
CA ALA A 158 0.55 -5.23 8.45
C ALA A 158 1.43 -4.03 8.79
N GLU A 159 2.71 -4.30 8.99
CA GLU A 159 3.73 -3.33 9.40
C GLU A 159 4.75 -3.20 8.29
N LEU A 160 4.88 -2.00 7.72
CA LEU A 160 5.82 -1.69 6.65
C LEU A 160 6.93 -0.77 7.18
N THR A 161 8.13 -1.31 7.31
CA THR A 161 9.36 -0.53 7.53
C THR A 161 10.04 -0.28 6.19
N TYR A 162 10.48 0.93 5.91
CA TYR A 162 11.16 1.27 4.65
C TYR A 162 12.17 2.40 4.83
N GLU A 163 13.22 2.41 4.01
CA GLU A 163 14.13 3.53 3.92
C GLU A 163 13.52 4.71 3.16
N THR A 164 13.81 5.92 3.64
CA THR A 164 13.34 7.18 3.07
C THR A 164 14.44 7.97 2.36
N GLY A 165 15.69 7.51 2.46
CA GLY A 165 16.85 8.17 1.88
C GLY A 165 18.11 7.31 1.93
N TYR A 166 19.12 7.75 1.19
CA TYR A 166 20.43 7.09 1.11
C TYR A 166 21.28 7.19 2.40
N ASP A 167 20.81 7.94 3.39
CA ASP A 167 21.41 8.07 4.72
C ASP A 167 20.97 6.95 5.68
N GLY A 168 20.09 6.03 5.23
CA GLY A 168 19.55 4.94 6.05
C GLY A 168 18.43 5.38 6.97
N ALA A 169 17.84 6.56 6.76
CA ALA A 169 16.70 7.01 7.55
C ALA A 169 15.48 6.10 7.32
N LEU A 170 14.99 5.48 8.38
CA LEU A 170 13.83 4.58 8.35
C LEU A 170 12.53 5.32 8.65
N ASN A 171 11.46 4.84 8.02
CA ASN A 171 10.09 5.18 8.36
C ASN A 171 9.28 3.88 8.52
N HIS A 172 8.18 3.96 9.25
CA HIS A 172 7.35 2.82 9.60
C HIS A 172 5.87 3.18 9.44
N GLN A 173 5.10 2.28 8.84
CA GLN A 173 3.68 2.46 8.55
C GLN A 173 2.91 1.23 8.98
N ILE A 174 1.80 1.44 9.69
CA ILE A 174 0.94 0.35 10.14
C ILE A 174 -0.41 0.40 9.41
N TYR A 175 -0.80 -0.73 8.84
CA TYR A 175 -2.06 -0.93 8.16
C TYR A 175 -2.97 -1.84 8.98
N ASN A 176 -3.97 -1.26 9.62
CA ASN A 176 -4.96 -2.00 10.41
C ASN A 176 -6.15 -2.45 9.55
N PHE A 177 -6.50 -3.74 9.62
CA PHE A 177 -7.67 -4.32 8.94
C PHE A 177 -8.77 -4.76 9.92
N ARG A 178 -8.45 -4.84 11.22
CA ARG A 178 -9.39 -5.17 12.28
C ARG A 178 -10.60 -4.22 12.28
N SER A 179 -11.80 -4.79 12.23
CA SER A 179 -13.04 -4.04 12.46
C SER A 179 -13.17 -3.62 13.92
N SER A 180 -13.78 -2.46 14.16
CA SER A 180 -14.02 -1.97 15.51
C SER A 180 -15.48 -1.61 15.74
N ASP A 181 -16.00 -2.01 16.89
CA ASP A 181 -17.30 -1.59 17.40
C ASP A 181 -17.20 -0.32 18.28
N TYR A 182 -15.99 0.21 18.51
CA TYR A 182 -15.80 1.41 19.31
C TYR A 182 -16.29 2.65 18.57
N ILE A 183 -17.31 3.30 19.13
CA ILE A 183 -17.92 4.52 18.57
C ILE A 183 -17.06 5.76 18.87
N SER A 184 -16.26 5.72 19.94
CA SER A 184 -15.36 6.79 20.36
C SER A 184 -13.91 6.51 19.98
N TYR A 185 -13.18 7.57 19.62
CA TYR A 185 -11.74 7.50 19.41
C TYR A 185 -11.03 7.07 20.70
N GLN A 186 -10.29 5.97 20.64
CA GLN A 186 -9.46 5.48 21.74
C GLN A 186 -8.03 5.92 21.54
N ASN A 187 -7.41 6.40 22.62
CA ASN A 187 -5.99 6.74 22.62
C ASN A 187 -5.19 5.50 23.03
N VAL A 188 -4.47 4.93 22.07
CA VAL A 188 -3.74 3.67 22.26
C VAL A 188 -2.67 3.84 23.33
N ILE A 189 -1.92 4.94 23.30
CA ILE A 189 -0.81 5.12 24.24
C ILE A 189 -1.30 5.28 25.68
N VAL A 190 -2.45 5.93 25.89
CA VAL A 190 -3.09 6.03 27.22
C VAL A 190 -3.56 4.65 27.69
N SER A 191 -4.10 3.83 26.79
CA SER A 191 -4.60 2.49 27.15
C SER A 191 -3.49 1.52 27.59
N LEU A 192 -2.24 1.83 27.25
CA LEU A 192 -1.05 1.05 27.60
C LEU A 192 -0.49 1.37 28.99
N ILE A 193 -1.07 2.33 29.74
CA ILE A 193 -0.60 2.66 31.10
C ILE A 193 -0.65 1.42 32.00
N GLY A 194 0.47 1.11 32.63
CA GLY A 194 0.66 -0.08 33.44
C GLY A 194 1.99 -0.77 33.15
N LYS A 195 2.13 -1.99 33.69
CA LYS A 195 3.29 -2.85 33.50
C LYS A 195 2.87 -4.10 32.74
N TRP A 196 3.68 -4.47 31.75
CA TRP A 196 3.45 -5.53 30.79
C TRP A 196 4.65 -6.45 30.78
N MET A 197 4.45 -7.74 30.98
CA MET A 197 5.51 -8.74 31.13
C MET A 197 5.57 -9.62 29.89
N GLU A 198 6.77 -9.86 29.35
CA GLU A 198 6.93 -10.76 28.20
C GLU A 198 6.52 -12.19 28.57
N GLN A 199 5.68 -12.81 27.73
CA GLN A 199 5.27 -14.20 27.91
C GLN A 199 6.50 -15.11 27.90
N GLY A 200 6.70 -15.86 28.99
CA GLY A 200 7.81 -16.79 29.11
C GLY A 200 9.16 -16.16 29.52
N ASN A 201 9.29 -14.83 29.56
CA ASN A 201 10.49 -14.15 30.03
C ASN A 201 10.19 -12.90 30.89
N PRO A 202 9.90 -13.06 32.19
CA PRO A 202 9.53 -11.94 33.05
C PRO A 202 10.69 -10.98 33.38
N GLN A 203 11.91 -11.21 32.88
CA GLN A 203 12.97 -10.20 32.96
C GLN A 203 12.80 -9.10 31.90
N ASN A 204 12.08 -9.42 30.84
CA ASN A 204 11.72 -8.48 29.79
C ASN A 204 10.32 -7.94 30.08
N TYR A 205 10.20 -6.62 30.07
CA TYR A 205 8.95 -5.95 30.40
C TYR A 205 8.85 -4.61 29.68
N PHE A 206 7.62 -4.17 29.48
CA PHE A 206 7.28 -2.85 29.03
C PHE A 206 6.47 -2.16 30.12
N MET A 207 6.80 -0.91 30.43
CA MET A 207 6.06 -0.12 31.40
C MET A 207 5.75 1.23 30.78
N SER A 208 4.51 1.67 30.92
CA SER A 208 4.08 2.99 30.49
C SER A 208 3.41 3.71 31.66
N ASP A 209 3.79 4.96 31.86
CA ASP A 209 3.07 5.89 32.70
C ASP A 209 2.69 7.15 31.90
N ASN A 210 2.18 8.18 32.58
CA ASN A 210 1.73 9.41 31.91
C ASN A 210 2.86 10.27 31.31
N ASN A 211 4.14 9.93 31.54
CA ASN A 211 5.29 10.73 31.14
C ASN A 211 6.27 9.95 30.27
N GLU A 212 6.55 8.69 30.60
CA GLU A 212 7.59 7.88 29.98
C GLU A 212 7.14 6.47 29.62
N LEU A 213 7.85 5.90 28.64
CA LEU A 213 7.79 4.49 28.29
C LEU A 213 9.14 3.87 28.62
N VAL A 214 9.13 2.76 29.35
CA VAL A 214 10.32 1.99 29.71
C VAL A 214 10.20 0.62 29.05
N TYR A 215 11.18 0.28 28.22
CA TYR A 215 11.27 -1.03 27.58
C TYR A 215 12.52 -1.74 28.07
N ALA A 216 12.34 -2.89 28.72
CA ALA A 216 13.40 -3.75 29.20
C ALA A 216 13.46 -5.00 28.31
N LYS A 217 14.57 -5.19 27.60
CA LYS A 217 14.80 -6.36 26.74
C LYS A 217 16.25 -6.81 26.86
N ASP A 218 16.43 -8.10 27.17
CA ASP A 218 17.72 -8.80 27.21
C ASP A 218 18.79 -8.10 28.06
N GLY A 219 18.37 -7.60 29.22
CA GLY A 219 19.22 -6.90 30.19
C GLY A 219 19.53 -5.44 29.84
N GLN A 220 18.93 -4.89 28.78
CA GLN A 220 19.01 -3.48 28.42
C GLN A 220 17.72 -2.74 28.77
N LEU A 221 17.84 -1.46 29.10
CA LEU A 221 16.73 -0.56 29.41
C LEU A 221 16.73 0.60 28.42
N TYR A 222 15.59 0.80 27.79
CA TYR A 222 15.33 1.88 26.85
C TYR A 222 14.24 2.79 27.42
N TYR A 223 14.45 4.09 27.31
CA TYR A 223 13.53 5.11 27.81
C TYR A 223 13.04 5.95 26.64
N TYR A 224 11.73 6.14 26.54
CA TYR A 224 11.10 6.92 25.50
C TYR A 224 10.13 7.93 26.10
N ASN A 225 9.96 9.05 25.41
CA ASN A 225 8.94 10.04 25.77
C ASN A 225 7.59 9.60 25.18
N ILE A 226 6.56 9.55 26.01
CA ILE A 226 5.20 9.20 25.58
C ILE A 226 4.65 10.11 24.47
N GLN A 227 5.12 11.36 24.42
CA GLN A 227 4.75 12.35 23.41
C GLN A 227 5.41 12.08 22.04
N ASN A 228 6.48 11.29 22.02
CA ASN A 228 7.17 10.87 20.80
C ASN A 228 6.57 9.54 20.32
N THR A 229 5.26 9.55 20.08
CA THR A 229 4.54 8.38 19.58
C THR A 229 3.62 8.79 18.43
N GLU A 230 3.46 7.89 17.46
CA GLU A 230 2.54 8.05 16.35
C GLU A 230 1.48 6.94 16.40
N GLN A 231 0.21 7.32 16.55
CA GLN A 231 -0.90 6.38 16.66
C GLN A 231 -1.44 6.00 15.28
N PHE A 232 -1.60 4.70 15.05
CA PHE A 232 -2.20 4.15 13.83
C PHE A 232 -3.54 3.49 14.16
N GLY A 233 -4.64 4.15 13.78
CA GLY A 233 -5.98 3.66 14.13
C GLY A 233 -6.20 3.66 15.64
N ILE A 234 -6.73 2.56 16.19
CA ILE A 234 -7.04 2.42 17.62
C ILE A 234 -6.42 1.15 18.24
N TYR A 235 -5.53 0.48 17.51
CA TYR A 235 -4.93 -0.79 17.93
C TYR A 235 -3.41 -0.76 17.90
N SER A 236 -2.79 0.31 17.40
CA SER A 236 -1.35 0.34 17.21
C SER A 236 -0.76 1.72 17.42
N VAL A 237 0.48 1.72 17.89
CA VAL A 237 1.29 2.92 18.11
C VAL A 237 2.74 2.61 17.74
N VAL A 238 3.41 3.57 17.13
CA VAL A 238 4.84 3.55 16.87
C VAL A 238 5.52 4.48 17.85
N VAL A 239 6.51 3.96 18.57
CA VAL A 239 7.37 4.74 19.46
C VAL A 239 8.54 5.28 18.65
N LEU A 240 8.76 6.58 18.77
CA LEU A 240 9.86 7.29 18.14
C LEU A 240 10.97 7.53 19.17
N GLY A 241 12.16 7.05 18.87
CA GLY A 241 13.37 7.31 19.64
C GLY A 241 13.93 8.73 19.41
N ASP A 242 15.20 8.89 19.78
CA ASP A 242 15.93 10.13 19.53
C ASP A 242 15.94 10.48 18.04
N GLU A 243 15.85 11.77 17.73
CA GLU A 243 15.74 12.29 16.36
C GLU A 243 14.47 11.85 15.60
N THR A 244 13.39 11.48 16.32
CA THR A 244 12.09 11.09 15.74
C THR A 244 12.15 9.84 14.86
N LYS A 245 13.16 8.99 15.05
CA LYS A 245 13.31 7.72 14.33
C LYS A 245 12.38 6.66 14.93
N PRO A 246 11.62 5.88 14.13
CA PRO A 246 10.80 4.81 14.66
C PRO A 246 11.69 3.70 15.24
N THR A 247 11.38 3.26 16.47
CA THR A 247 12.19 2.26 17.18
C THR A 247 11.41 1.02 17.59
N LEU A 248 10.14 1.19 17.97
CA LEU A 248 9.26 0.10 18.37
C LEU A 248 7.88 0.32 17.77
N SER A 249 7.21 -0.73 17.34
CA SER A 249 5.77 -0.75 17.17
C SER A 249 5.16 -1.54 18.34
N ILE A 250 4.00 -1.08 18.79
CA ILE A 250 3.22 -1.73 19.84
C ILE A 250 1.82 -1.93 19.27
N ILE A 251 1.39 -3.19 19.25
CA ILE A 251 0.10 -3.62 18.69
C ILE A 251 -0.73 -4.28 19.80
N LEU A 252 -1.98 -3.85 19.93
CA LEU A 252 -2.97 -4.51 20.77
C LEU A 252 -3.42 -5.79 20.05
N ASN A 253 -3.26 -6.95 20.70
CA ASN A 253 -3.64 -8.22 20.10
C ASN A 253 -5.17 -8.39 20.05
N PRO A 254 -5.69 -9.24 19.14
CA PRO A 254 -7.11 -9.59 19.11
C PRO A 254 -7.60 -10.09 20.47
N GLY A 255 -8.85 -9.79 20.80
CA GLY A 255 -9.45 -10.14 22.10
C GLY A 255 -9.14 -9.15 23.24
N THR A 256 -8.35 -8.12 22.98
CA THR A 256 -8.11 -7.04 23.94
C THR A 256 -9.34 -6.12 24.06
N GLU A 257 -9.88 -6.01 25.27
CA GLU A 257 -11.00 -5.13 25.60
C GLU A 257 -10.53 -3.93 26.43
N PHE A 258 -11.21 -2.78 26.31
CA PHE A 258 -10.96 -1.65 27.19
C PHE A 258 -11.91 -1.69 28.39
N GLY A 259 -11.39 -1.45 29.59
CA GLY A 259 -12.16 -1.23 30.80
C GLY A 259 -12.83 0.14 30.82
N ASP A 260 -13.65 0.37 31.85
CA ASP A 260 -14.39 1.64 32.05
C ASP A 260 -13.47 2.85 32.25
N ASP A 261 -12.22 2.61 32.66
CA ASP A 261 -11.16 3.60 32.84
C ASP A 261 -10.42 3.96 31.53
N GLY A 262 -10.76 3.31 30.42
CA GLY A 262 -10.10 3.47 29.12
C GLY A 262 -8.76 2.73 29.01
N LEU A 263 -8.37 1.97 30.04
CA LEU A 263 -7.20 1.11 30.00
C LEU A 263 -7.58 -0.27 29.47
N ILE A 264 -6.59 -1.03 29.00
CA ILE A 264 -6.81 -2.41 28.57
C ILE A 264 -7.20 -3.29 29.76
N ALA A 265 -8.33 -4.00 29.70
CA ALA A 265 -8.78 -4.87 30.79
C ALA A 265 -7.78 -6.02 31.11
N GLU A 266 -7.91 -6.62 32.30
CA GLU A 266 -7.14 -7.81 32.68
C GLU A 266 -7.28 -8.93 31.64
N GLY A 267 -6.16 -9.58 31.31
CA GLY A 267 -6.10 -10.61 30.27
C GLY A 267 -5.86 -10.07 28.85
N GLY A 268 -5.85 -8.75 28.65
CA GLY A 268 -5.40 -8.14 27.41
C GLY A 268 -3.90 -8.37 27.17
N THR A 269 -3.52 -8.46 25.89
CA THR A 269 -2.12 -8.68 25.49
C THR A 269 -1.71 -7.72 24.39
N ILE A 270 -0.42 -7.40 24.36
CA ILE A 270 0.19 -6.55 23.33
C ILE A 270 1.35 -7.29 22.68
N THR A 271 1.62 -6.99 21.42
CA THR A 271 2.82 -7.42 20.72
C THR A 271 3.72 -6.21 20.54
N ILE A 272 5.00 -6.34 20.92
CA ILE A 272 6.01 -5.30 20.72
C ILE A 272 7.02 -5.82 19.72
N THR A 273 7.29 -5.02 18.68
CA THR A 273 8.21 -5.36 17.59
C THR A 273 9.23 -4.25 17.40
N PRO A 274 10.54 -4.57 17.43
CA PRO A 274 11.57 -3.61 17.04
C PRO A 274 11.44 -3.17 15.58
N VAL A 275 11.58 -1.86 15.33
CA VAL A 275 11.57 -1.32 13.97
C VAL A 275 12.98 -1.34 13.41
N ASP A 276 13.24 -2.30 12.53
CA ASP A 276 14.49 -2.43 11.76
C ASP A 276 14.16 -3.06 10.39
N LEU A 277 15.09 -2.99 9.43
CA LEU A 277 14.97 -3.70 8.15
C LEU A 277 15.46 -5.15 8.21
N GLY A 278 16.29 -5.49 9.19
CA GLY A 278 16.77 -6.85 9.44
C GLY A 278 15.71 -7.75 10.09
N GLU A 279 16.15 -8.95 10.44
CA GLU A 279 15.35 -9.88 11.23
C GLU A 279 15.09 -9.29 12.63
N THR A 280 13.82 -9.19 12.99
CA THR A 280 13.37 -8.67 14.29
C THR A 280 12.47 -9.69 14.95
N GLU A 281 12.67 -9.90 16.25
CA GLU A 281 11.83 -10.80 17.03
C GLU A 281 10.71 -10.01 17.70
N SER A 282 9.48 -10.30 17.32
CA SER A 282 8.28 -9.78 17.97
C SER A 282 7.98 -10.61 19.22
N ALA A 283 7.57 -9.97 20.31
CA ALA A 283 7.23 -10.67 21.54
C ALA A 283 5.87 -10.23 22.09
N VAL A 284 5.14 -11.18 22.68
CA VAL A 284 3.84 -10.94 23.30
C VAL A 284 4.02 -10.61 24.78
N TYR A 285 3.34 -9.57 25.24
CA TYR A 285 3.36 -9.11 26.62
C TYR A 285 1.95 -9.15 27.21
N GLU A 286 1.86 -9.59 28.46
CA GLU A 286 0.62 -9.64 29.25
C GLU A 286 0.66 -8.56 30.33
N ARG A 287 -0.50 -7.97 30.62
CA ARG A 287 -0.62 -7.02 31.71
C ARG A 287 -0.38 -7.71 33.07
N GLU A 288 0.44 -7.09 33.91
CA GLU A 288 0.63 -7.50 35.32
C GLU A 288 -0.54 -7.09 36.22
#